data_AF-A0A849F0F4-F1
#
_entry.id   AF-A0A849F0F4-F1
#
_cell.length_a   1.000
_cell.length_b   1.000
_cell.length_c   1.000
_cell.angle_alpha   90.00
_cell.angle_beta   90.00
_cell.angle_gamma   90.00
#
_symmetry.space_group_name_H-M   'P 1'
#
loop_
_entity.id
_entity.type
_entity.pdbx_description
1 polymer ?
#
loop_
_entity_poly.entity_id
_entity_poly.type
_entity_poly.pdbx_seq_one_letter_code
_entity_poly.pdbx_strand_id
1 'polypeptide(L)'
;EKMVPAIIEPEKEIDEPKFLSEKVLNYPETLLISLVNESKYLFKNAIFEIVAHALNIHREDITSDLRLKKVIKKSKEDFKTDVRELYYTKVKNIYGEILRYATTAQSELKLSKSENRRVSQVKLANRKMVEIVNDVKELGRNVSFYLNSENVHMRKEYDKFRRKIVKVLRIIYLFRTQEEKAQYYDKLITLRTEAKEGKHETTDSINKLIREGLITVDMSSSLVNDSDNVNDIIKKLIEVAILLYGEKDYLLENLDSKAA
;
A
#
# COMPACT_ATOMS: atom_id res chain seq x y z
N GLU A 1 -45.13 7.02 24.48
CA GLU A 1 -43.97 6.33 23.91
C GLU A 1 -42.75 6.59 24.80
N LYS A 2 -41.93 5.57 25.10
CA LYS A 2 -40.63 5.79 25.75
C LYS A 2 -39.62 6.14 24.67
N MET A 3 -39.10 7.36 24.70
CA MET A 3 -37.98 7.76 23.84
C MET A 3 -36.73 6.96 24.25
N VAL A 4 -36.21 6.16 23.33
CA VAL A 4 -34.91 5.52 23.48
C VAL A 4 -33.86 6.63 23.32
N PRO A 5 -32.98 6.87 24.32
CA PRO A 5 -31.95 7.88 24.19
C PRO A 5 -31.01 7.50 23.03
N ALA A 6 -30.69 8.47 22.19
CA ALA A 6 -29.74 8.31 21.10
C ALA A 6 -28.39 7.86 21.68
N ILE A 7 -27.90 6.71 21.22
CA ILE A 7 -26.55 6.25 21.52
C ILE A 7 -25.61 7.21 20.78
N ILE A 8 -24.99 8.13 21.50
CA ILE A 8 -23.91 8.96 20.96
C ILE A 8 -22.71 8.02 20.84
N GLU A 9 -22.43 7.56 19.62
CA GLU A 9 -21.19 6.81 19.37
C GLU A 9 -20.00 7.71 19.75
N PRO A 10 -19.01 7.20 20.49
CA PRO A 10 -17.83 7.99 20.85
C PRO A 10 -17.15 8.49 19.58
N GLU A 11 -16.80 9.78 19.57
CA GLU A 11 -16.10 10.41 18.47
C GLU A 11 -14.78 9.65 18.24
N LYS A 12 -14.61 9.08 17.04
CA LYS A 12 -13.45 8.24 16.73
C LYS A 12 -12.22 9.14 16.63
N GLU A 13 -11.14 8.73 17.29
CA GLU A 13 -9.87 9.45 17.28
C GLU A 13 -9.31 9.54 15.85
N ILE A 14 -8.99 10.76 15.41
CA ILE A 14 -8.38 11.05 14.12
C ILE A 14 -6.88 11.21 14.34
N ASP A 15 -6.06 10.48 13.58
CA ASP A 15 -4.62 10.57 13.66
C ASP A 15 -4.13 11.95 13.19
N GLU A 16 -3.27 12.57 14.00
CA GLU A 16 -2.66 13.86 13.73
C GLU A 16 -1.22 13.71 13.20
N PRO A 17 -0.71 14.68 12.41
CA PRO A 17 0.68 14.69 11.98
C PRO A 17 1.65 14.69 13.16
N LYS A 18 2.74 13.93 13.04
CA LYS A 18 3.73 13.79 14.12
C LYS A 18 4.98 14.65 13.93
N PHE A 19 5.34 14.94 12.69
CA PHE A 19 6.57 15.60 12.27
C PHE A 19 6.33 16.95 11.59
N LEU A 20 5.07 17.29 11.32
CA LEU A 20 4.67 18.57 10.74
C LEU A 20 4.22 19.52 11.86
N SER A 21 4.85 20.69 11.94
CA SER A 21 4.43 21.79 12.81
C SER A 21 4.78 23.14 12.19
N GLU A 22 4.05 24.21 12.52
CA GLU A 22 4.28 25.53 11.92
C GLU A 22 5.73 26.03 12.13
N LYS A 23 6.33 25.67 13.26
CA LYS A 23 7.73 26.02 13.60
C LYS A 23 8.75 25.45 12.61
N VAL A 24 8.41 24.37 11.91
CA VAL A 24 9.27 23.72 10.90
C VAL A 24 9.29 24.48 9.58
N LEU A 25 8.32 25.38 9.33
CA LEU A 25 8.22 26.13 8.05
C LEU A 25 9.32 27.18 7.86
N ASN A 26 10.08 27.51 8.90
CA ASN A 26 11.07 28.59 8.85
C ASN A 26 12.36 28.23 8.10
N TYR A 27 12.66 26.93 7.90
CA TYR A 27 13.90 26.48 7.28
C TYR A 27 13.66 25.39 6.23
N PRO A 28 14.09 25.58 4.96
CA PRO A 28 13.90 24.61 3.87
C PRO A 28 14.34 23.18 4.18
N GLU A 29 15.53 23.01 4.77
CA GLU A 29 16.09 21.69 5.06
C GLU A 29 15.27 20.94 6.12
N THR A 30 14.88 21.63 7.19
CA THR A 30 14.05 21.06 8.27
C THR A 30 12.68 20.66 7.73
N LEU A 31 12.10 21.48 6.85
CA LEU A 31 10.83 21.19 6.20
C LEU A 31 10.90 19.90 5.38
N LEU A 32 11.91 19.76 4.53
CA LEU A 32 12.05 18.59 3.67
C LEU A 32 12.19 17.31 4.48
N ILE A 33 12.99 17.34 5.55
CA ILE A 33 13.17 16.23 6.48
C ILE A 33 11.83 15.87 7.14
N SER A 34 11.08 16.85 7.63
CA SER A 34 9.78 16.64 8.24
C SER A 34 8.75 16.07 7.27
N LEU A 35 8.67 16.57 6.03
CA LEU A 35 7.79 16.01 5.00
C LEU A 35 8.10 14.53 4.71
N VAL A 36 9.39 14.21 4.57
CA VAL A 36 9.82 12.83 4.35
C VAL A 36 9.48 11.96 5.57
N ASN A 37 9.75 12.43 6.77
CA ASN A 37 9.49 11.68 8.00
C ASN A 37 8.00 11.44 8.23
N GLU A 38 7.15 12.44 8.00
CA GLU A 38 5.69 12.29 8.08
C GLU A 38 5.19 11.26 7.07
N SER A 39 5.67 11.34 5.83
CA SER A 39 5.27 10.40 4.77
C SER A 39 5.72 8.97 5.08
N LYS A 40 6.92 8.80 5.66
CA LYS A 40 7.42 7.49 6.13
C LYS A 40 6.59 6.96 7.30
N TYR A 41 6.19 7.84 8.21
CA TYR A 41 5.33 7.52 9.34
C TYR A 41 3.94 7.06 8.89
N LEU A 42 3.31 7.82 7.99
CA LEU A 42 2.03 7.47 7.39
C LEU A 42 2.08 6.10 6.69
N PHE A 43 3.14 5.86 5.89
CA PHE A 43 3.33 4.56 5.26
C PHE A 43 3.48 3.43 6.28
N LYS A 44 4.37 3.62 7.28
CA LYS A 44 4.68 2.61 8.30
C LYS A 44 3.45 2.17 9.08
N ASN A 45 2.66 3.13 9.54
CA ASN A 45 1.66 2.88 10.56
C ASN A 45 0.26 2.71 9.96
N ALA A 46 -0.14 3.55 9.01
CA ALA A 46 -1.47 3.49 8.43
C ALA A 46 -1.51 2.61 7.19
N ILE A 47 -0.70 2.91 6.16
CA ILE A 47 -0.80 2.22 4.87
C ILE A 47 -0.44 0.74 4.98
N PHE A 48 0.65 0.42 5.68
CA PHE A 48 1.05 -0.96 5.90
C PHE A 48 -0.03 -1.76 6.66
N GLU A 49 -0.67 -1.14 7.65
CA GLU A 49 -1.77 -1.74 8.42
C GLU A 49 -3.01 -1.96 7.55
N ILE A 50 -3.47 -0.94 6.85
CA ILE A 50 -4.66 -1.01 5.98
C ILE A 50 -4.50 -2.12 4.95
N VAL A 51 -3.35 -2.20 4.26
CA VAL A 51 -3.11 -3.23 3.26
C VAL A 51 -3.05 -4.62 3.91
N ALA A 52 -2.37 -4.77 5.04
CA ALA A 52 -2.27 -6.05 5.75
C ALA A 52 -3.65 -6.55 6.21
N HIS A 53 -4.43 -5.67 6.84
CA HIS A 53 -5.74 -5.99 7.40
C HIS A 53 -6.80 -6.19 6.32
N ALA A 54 -6.76 -5.46 5.21
CA ALA A 54 -7.63 -5.72 4.05
C ALA A 54 -7.38 -7.11 3.45
N LEU A 55 -6.19 -7.68 3.63
CA LEU A 55 -5.86 -9.05 3.22
C LEU A 55 -6.11 -10.09 4.32
N ASN A 56 -6.69 -9.69 5.46
CA ASN A 56 -6.88 -10.53 6.64
C ASN A 56 -5.58 -11.13 7.16
N ILE A 57 -4.52 -10.32 7.30
CA ILE A 57 -3.19 -10.77 7.75
C ILE A 57 -2.65 -9.78 8.79
N HIS A 58 -2.15 -10.31 9.90
CA HIS A 58 -1.48 -9.51 10.93
C HIS A 58 -0.13 -8.97 10.45
N ARG A 59 0.21 -7.73 10.82
CA ARG A 59 1.47 -7.08 10.40
C ARG A 59 2.70 -7.88 10.84
N GLU A 60 2.63 -8.44 12.04
CA GLU A 60 3.67 -9.22 12.69
C GLU A 60 4.01 -10.47 11.87
N ASP A 61 3.03 -11.05 11.20
CA ASP A 61 3.23 -12.20 10.33
C ASP A 61 3.96 -11.83 9.05
N ILE A 62 3.66 -10.65 8.51
CA ILE A 62 4.33 -10.09 7.33
C ILE A 62 5.79 -9.80 7.66
N THR A 63 6.11 -9.28 8.85
CA THR A 63 7.49 -8.93 9.24
C THR A 63 8.27 -10.09 9.86
N SER A 64 7.62 -11.23 10.15
CA SER A 64 8.28 -12.43 10.68
C SER A 64 9.08 -13.22 9.64
N ASP A 65 9.91 -14.15 10.14
CA ASP A 65 10.64 -15.15 9.35
C ASP A 65 9.76 -16.32 8.85
N LEU A 66 8.46 -16.32 9.17
CA LEU A 66 7.57 -17.37 8.71
C LEU A 66 7.51 -17.38 7.18
N ARG A 67 7.68 -18.56 6.57
CA ARG A 67 7.51 -18.72 5.12
C ARG A 67 6.14 -18.18 4.68
N LEU A 68 6.10 -17.44 3.58
CA LEU A 68 4.87 -16.78 3.08
C LEU A 68 3.68 -17.75 2.95
N LYS A 69 3.92 -18.97 2.46
CA LYS A 69 2.88 -20.02 2.39
C LYS A 69 2.28 -20.36 3.76
N LYS A 70 3.09 -20.34 4.81
CA LYS A 70 2.62 -20.57 6.19
C LYS A 70 1.81 -19.39 6.70
N VAL A 71 2.23 -18.16 6.42
CA VAL A 71 1.47 -16.93 6.76
C VAL A 71 0.06 -17.02 6.17
N ILE A 72 -0.05 -17.22 4.85
CA ILE A 72 -1.37 -17.34 4.19
C ILE A 72 -2.21 -18.50 4.75
N LYS A 73 -1.58 -19.65 5.03
CA LYS A 73 -2.29 -20.82 5.54
C LYS A 73 -2.87 -20.59 6.94
N LYS A 74 -2.18 -19.87 7.82
CA LYS A 74 -2.64 -19.60 9.18
C LYS A 74 -3.63 -18.43 9.28
N SER A 75 -3.56 -17.48 8.35
CA SER A 75 -4.44 -16.31 8.31
C SER A 75 -5.81 -16.64 7.71
N LYS A 76 -6.70 -17.20 8.55
CA LYS A 76 -8.07 -17.66 8.19
C LYS A 76 -9.20 -16.91 8.89
N GLU A 77 -8.87 -15.98 9.78
CA GLU A 77 -9.82 -15.09 10.43
C GLU A 77 -10.18 -13.94 9.50
N ASP A 78 -11.47 -13.61 9.40
CA ASP A 78 -11.94 -12.40 8.74
C ASP A 78 -11.91 -11.25 9.75
N PHE A 79 -11.03 -10.27 9.53
CA PHE A 79 -10.86 -9.13 10.42
C PHE A 79 -12.01 -8.14 10.34
N LYS A 80 -12.91 -8.28 9.34
CA LYS A 80 -14.00 -7.33 9.07
C LYS A 80 -13.50 -5.90 8.92
N THR A 81 -12.33 -5.75 8.32
CA THR A 81 -11.63 -4.46 8.17
C THR A 81 -12.46 -3.46 7.37
N ASP A 82 -12.83 -2.34 7.99
CA ASP A 82 -13.38 -1.20 7.26
C ASP A 82 -12.25 -0.29 6.74
N VAL A 83 -11.83 -0.55 5.50
CA VAL A 83 -10.78 0.23 4.82
C VAL A 83 -11.18 1.71 4.66
N ARG A 84 -12.47 1.99 4.47
CA ARG A 84 -12.95 3.37 4.31
C ARG A 84 -12.83 4.11 5.63
N GLU A 85 -13.22 3.49 6.74
CA GLU A 85 -13.04 4.07 8.07
C GLU A 85 -11.57 4.36 8.34
N LEU A 86 -10.68 3.37 8.16
CA LEU A 86 -9.24 3.54 8.40
C LEU A 86 -8.63 4.65 7.53
N TYR A 87 -9.13 4.85 6.31
CA TYR A 87 -8.73 6.00 5.49
C TYR A 87 -9.09 7.32 6.15
N TYR A 88 -10.33 7.46 6.62
CA TYR A 88 -10.81 8.71 7.22
C TYR A 88 -10.12 9.02 8.55
N THR A 89 -9.88 8.01 9.39
CA THR A 89 -9.31 8.19 10.73
C THR A 89 -7.79 8.24 10.70
N LYS A 90 -7.10 7.48 9.84
CA LYS A 90 -5.63 7.34 9.89
C LYS A 90 -4.86 8.00 8.73
N VAL A 91 -5.53 8.33 7.63
CA VAL A 91 -4.82 8.75 6.39
C VAL A 91 -5.22 10.15 5.94
N LYS A 92 -6.51 10.45 5.89
CA LYS A 92 -7.04 11.65 5.22
C LYS A 92 -6.46 12.95 5.80
N ASN A 93 -6.44 13.07 7.13
CA ASN A 93 -5.94 14.26 7.81
C ASN A 93 -4.44 14.48 7.53
N ILE A 94 -3.61 13.49 7.86
CA ILE A 94 -2.16 13.52 7.64
C ILE A 94 -1.82 13.78 6.16
N TYR A 95 -2.51 13.14 5.22
CA TYR A 95 -2.31 13.38 3.80
C TYR A 95 -2.61 14.84 3.40
N GLY A 96 -3.72 15.40 3.90
CA GLY A 96 -4.08 16.80 3.68
C GLY A 96 -3.00 17.74 4.18
N GLU A 97 -2.48 17.49 5.38
CA GLU A 97 -1.40 18.29 5.97
C GLU A 97 -0.09 18.17 5.19
N ILE A 98 0.29 16.98 4.74
CA ILE A 98 1.45 16.81 3.85
C ILE A 98 1.30 17.64 2.58
N LEU A 99 0.12 17.66 1.95
CA LEU A 99 -0.13 18.46 0.76
C LEU A 99 -0.05 19.97 1.03
N ARG A 100 -0.62 20.41 2.16
CA ARG A 100 -0.57 21.81 2.61
C ARG A 100 0.88 22.24 2.80
N TYR A 101 1.63 21.53 3.65
CA TYR A 101 3.05 21.81 3.94
C TYR A 101 3.90 21.81 2.67
N ALA A 102 3.73 20.81 1.81
CA ALA A 102 4.50 20.71 0.58
C ALA A 102 4.20 21.85 -0.40
N THR A 103 2.96 22.34 -0.45
CA THR A 103 2.58 23.44 -1.35
C THR A 103 3.09 24.77 -0.81
N THR A 104 2.92 25.04 0.49
CA THR A 104 3.48 26.21 1.18
C THR A 104 5.00 26.30 1.00
N ALA A 105 5.70 25.17 1.15
CA ALA A 105 7.15 25.11 0.94
C ALA A 105 7.57 25.56 -0.47
N GLN A 106 6.83 25.14 -1.49
CA GLN A 106 7.14 25.46 -2.88
C GLN A 106 6.80 26.90 -3.26
N SER A 107 5.82 27.52 -2.59
CA SER A 107 5.39 28.91 -2.86
C SER A 107 6.17 29.95 -2.06
N GLU A 108 6.50 29.67 -0.80
CA GLU A 108 7.03 30.67 0.13
C GLU A 108 8.55 30.57 0.32
N LEU A 109 9.14 29.39 0.10
CA LEU A 109 10.58 29.17 0.32
C LEU A 109 11.36 29.13 -0.98
N LYS A 110 12.60 29.66 -0.94
CA LYS A 110 13.56 29.55 -2.04
C LYS A 110 14.22 28.16 -2.03
N LEU A 111 13.56 27.19 -2.66
CA LEU A 111 14.07 25.83 -2.80
C LEU A 111 14.97 25.70 -4.05
N SER A 112 16.09 24.99 -3.93
CA SER A 112 16.88 24.54 -5.07
C SER A 112 16.07 23.60 -5.98
N LYS A 113 16.55 23.38 -7.21
CA LYS A 113 15.93 22.42 -8.15
C LYS A 113 15.83 21.01 -7.56
N SER A 114 16.87 20.57 -6.84
CA SER A 114 16.90 19.26 -6.17
C SER A 114 15.87 19.16 -5.05
N GLU A 115 15.73 20.19 -4.22
CA GLU A 115 14.74 20.21 -3.13
C GLU A 115 13.31 20.22 -3.68
N ASN A 116 13.05 21.04 -4.71
CA ASN A 116 11.76 21.06 -5.40
C ASN A 116 11.39 19.70 -6.00
N ARG A 117 12.37 19.02 -6.61
CA ARG A 117 12.17 17.65 -7.13
C ARG A 117 11.84 16.69 -5.99
N ARG A 118 12.54 16.80 -4.85
CA ARG A 118 12.30 15.94 -3.68
C ARG A 118 10.91 16.17 -3.08
N VAL A 119 10.47 17.41 -2.92
CA VAL A 119 9.10 17.73 -2.48
C VAL A 119 8.06 17.12 -3.42
N SER A 120 8.27 17.24 -4.74
CA SER A 120 7.38 16.65 -5.75
C SER A 120 7.32 15.12 -5.68
N GLN A 121 8.47 14.46 -5.45
CA GLN A 121 8.54 13.01 -5.23
C GLN A 121 7.77 12.57 -3.98
N VAL A 122 7.88 13.34 -2.89
CA VAL A 122 7.13 13.07 -1.66
C VAL A 122 5.62 13.21 -1.90
N LYS A 123 5.18 14.28 -2.58
CA LYS A 123 3.75 14.45 -2.96
C LYS A 123 3.26 13.27 -3.80
N LEU A 124 4.07 12.81 -4.76
CA LEU A 124 3.73 11.65 -5.60
C LEU A 124 3.61 10.36 -4.79
N ALA A 125 4.52 10.10 -3.86
CA ALA A 125 4.45 8.94 -2.97
C ALA A 125 3.16 8.96 -2.14
N ASN A 126 2.80 10.12 -1.59
CA ASN A 126 1.58 10.27 -0.79
C ASN A 126 0.30 10.07 -1.61
N ARG A 127 0.24 10.60 -2.83
CA ARG A 127 -0.89 10.33 -3.74
C ARG A 127 -1.04 8.84 -4.01
N LYS A 128 0.07 8.14 -4.29
CA LYS A 128 0.08 6.69 -4.52
C LYS A 128 -0.37 5.90 -3.29
N MET A 129 -0.06 6.37 -2.08
CA MET A 129 -0.57 5.76 -0.84
C MET A 129 -2.10 5.83 -0.77
N VAL A 130 -2.72 6.94 -1.17
CA VAL A 130 -4.18 7.06 -1.25
C VAL A 130 -4.76 6.16 -2.34
N GLU A 131 -4.12 6.07 -3.51
CA GLU A 131 -4.51 5.14 -4.58
C GLU A 131 -4.47 3.67 -4.10
N ILE A 132 -3.42 3.28 -3.38
CA ILE A 132 -3.32 1.93 -2.78
C ILE A 132 -4.52 1.65 -1.86
N VAL A 133 -4.90 2.61 -1.01
CA VAL A 133 -6.04 2.44 -0.08
C VAL A 133 -7.35 2.19 -0.84
N ASN A 134 -7.55 2.84 -1.99
CA ASN A 134 -8.72 2.61 -2.83
C ASN A 134 -8.68 1.23 -3.50
N ASP A 135 -7.54 0.82 -4.04
CA ASP A 135 -7.40 -0.48 -4.71
C ASP A 135 -7.60 -1.64 -3.72
N VAL A 136 -7.01 -1.55 -2.51
CA VAL A 136 -7.16 -2.61 -1.49
C VAL A 136 -8.55 -2.66 -0.88
N LYS A 137 -9.32 -1.55 -0.94
CA LYS A 137 -10.70 -1.56 -0.50
C LYS A 137 -11.55 -2.53 -1.32
N GLU A 138 -11.45 -2.50 -2.65
CA GLU A 138 -12.22 -3.43 -3.48
C GLU A 138 -11.67 -4.86 -3.39
N LEU A 139 -10.35 -5.02 -3.49
CA LEU A 139 -9.71 -6.34 -3.34
C LEU A 139 -10.04 -6.99 -1.99
N GLY A 140 -10.00 -6.22 -0.90
CA GLY A 140 -10.20 -6.71 0.46
C GLY A 140 -11.60 -7.28 0.68
N ARG A 141 -12.63 -6.71 0.05
CA ARG A 141 -14.00 -7.25 0.09
C ARG A 141 -14.07 -8.66 -0.48
N ASN A 142 -13.44 -8.88 -1.62
CA ASN A 142 -13.41 -10.19 -2.25
C ASN A 142 -12.49 -11.17 -1.52
N VAL A 143 -11.38 -10.68 -0.94
CA VAL A 143 -10.52 -11.49 -0.06
C VAL A 143 -11.30 -12.01 1.14
N SER A 144 -12.06 -11.16 1.85
CA SER A 144 -12.90 -11.61 2.98
C SER A 144 -14.00 -12.55 2.51
N PHE A 145 -14.69 -12.25 1.39
CA PHE A 145 -15.75 -13.09 0.86
C PHE A 145 -15.29 -14.51 0.51
N TYR A 146 -14.11 -14.65 -0.12
CA TYR A 146 -13.58 -15.95 -0.54
C TYR A 146 -12.66 -16.62 0.48
N LEU A 147 -12.37 -15.99 1.62
CA LEU A 147 -11.41 -16.48 2.63
C LEU A 147 -11.72 -17.91 3.09
N ASN A 148 -13.00 -18.16 3.36
CA ASN A 148 -13.55 -19.43 3.84
C ASN A 148 -14.65 -19.99 2.91
N SER A 149 -14.68 -19.56 1.65
CA SER A 149 -15.65 -20.05 0.65
C SER A 149 -15.47 -21.54 0.38
N GLU A 150 -16.56 -22.28 0.16
CA GLU A 150 -16.55 -23.69 -0.26
C GLU A 150 -15.88 -23.91 -1.62
N ASN A 151 -15.86 -22.89 -2.50
CA ASN A 151 -15.15 -22.99 -3.77
C ASN A 151 -13.63 -22.92 -3.53
N VAL A 152 -13.01 -24.10 -3.50
CA VAL A 152 -11.57 -24.27 -3.25
C VAL A 152 -10.69 -23.62 -4.32
N HIS A 153 -11.19 -23.42 -5.54
CA HIS A 153 -10.43 -22.78 -6.62
C HIS A 153 -10.38 -21.27 -6.42
N MET A 154 -11.52 -20.65 -6.12
CA MET A 154 -11.57 -19.23 -5.75
C MET A 154 -10.68 -18.91 -4.56
N ARG A 155 -10.80 -19.70 -3.49
CA ARG A 155 -9.96 -19.54 -2.30
C ARG A 155 -8.46 -19.64 -2.62
N LYS A 156 -8.06 -20.55 -3.51
CA LYS A 156 -6.66 -20.69 -3.96
C LYS A 156 -6.18 -19.49 -4.75
N GLU A 157 -6.98 -18.92 -5.64
CA GLU A 157 -6.59 -17.73 -6.41
C GLU A 157 -6.44 -16.50 -5.52
N TYR A 158 -7.37 -16.25 -4.59
CA TYR A 158 -7.22 -15.16 -3.61
C TYR A 158 -6.04 -15.39 -2.65
N ASP A 159 -5.76 -16.62 -2.23
CA ASP A 159 -4.55 -16.93 -1.45
C ASP A 159 -3.26 -16.65 -2.25
N LYS A 160 -3.27 -16.78 -3.59
CA LYS A 160 -2.15 -16.33 -4.45
C LYS A 160 -2.02 -14.81 -4.46
N PHE A 161 -3.12 -14.08 -4.61
CA PHE A 161 -3.13 -12.61 -4.58
C PHE A 161 -2.58 -12.07 -3.26
N ARG A 162 -3.11 -12.56 -2.13
CA ARG A 162 -2.63 -12.23 -0.78
C ARG A 162 -1.12 -12.48 -0.67
N ARG A 163 -0.65 -13.64 -1.14
CA ARG A 163 0.79 -13.99 -1.10
C ARG A 163 1.67 -13.03 -1.90
N LYS A 164 1.24 -12.58 -3.09
CA LYS A 164 2.00 -11.62 -3.91
C LYS A 164 2.18 -10.29 -3.17
N ILE A 165 1.11 -9.75 -2.59
CA ILE A 165 1.18 -8.48 -1.85
C ILE A 165 2.00 -8.61 -0.56
N VAL A 166 1.84 -9.70 0.19
CA VAL A 166 2.64 -9.95 1.41
C VAL A 166 4.14 -10.07 1.10
N LYS A 167 4.50 -10.72 -0.03
CA LYS A 167 5.90 -10.80 -0.49
C LYS A 167 6.49 -9.39 -0.64
N VAL A 168 5.77 -8.49 -1.30
CA VAL A 168 6.18 -7.10 -1.52
C VAL A 168 6.27 -6.34 -0.21
N LEU A 169 5.25 -6.39 0.64
CA LEU A 169 5.26 -5.71 1.95
C LEU A 169 6.43 -6.15 2.82
N ARG A 170 6.74 -7.46 2.86
CA ARG A 170 7.89 -7.98 3.60
C ARG A 170 9.21 -7.45 3.06
N ILE A 171 9.38 -7.41 1.73
CA ILE A 171 10.62 -6.88 1.13
C ILE A 171 10.73 -5.38 1.38
N ILE A 172 9.63 -4.62 1.34
CA ILE A 172 9.65 -3.19 1.73
C ILE A 172 10.03 -3.01 3.20
N TYR A 173 9.54 -3.87 4.10
CA TYR A 173 9.95 -3.86 5.50
C TYR A 173 11.46 -4.08 5.63
N LEU A 174 12.02 -5.07 4.93
CA LEU A 174 13.46 -5.34 4.96
C LEU A 174 14.28 -4.20 4.34
N PHE A 175 13.84 -3.67 3.20
CA PHE A 175 14.45 -2.50 2.55
C PHE A 175 14.54 -1.28 3.47
N ARG A 176 13.56 -1.12 4.37
CA ARG A 176 13.53 -0.03 5.34
C ARG A 176 14.42 -0.23 6.57
N THR A 177 14.63 -1.48 6.98
CA THR A 177 15.12 -1.81 8.33
C THR A 177 16.49 -2.46 8.36
N GLN A 178 16.89 -3.10 7.26
CA GLN A 178 18.17 -3.78 7.17
C GLN A 178 19.27 -2.84 6.63
N GLU A 179 20.51 -3.13 6.99
CA GLU A 179 21.69 -2.36 6.55
C GLU A 179 21.95 -2.55 5.05
N GLU A 180 21.83 -3.78 4.56
CA GLU A 180 22.04 -4.15 3.16
C GLU A 180 20.86 -3.73 2.27
N LYS A 181 20.59 -2.43 2.13
CA LYS A 181 19.41 -1.92 1.38
C LYS A 181 19.45 -2.24 -0.10
N ALA A 182 20.64 -2.24 -0.71
CA ALA A 182 20.82 -2.48 -2.15
C ALA A 182 20.20 -3.80 -2.61
N GLN A 183 20.46 -4.91 -1.90
CA GLN A 183 19.89 -6.22 -2.27
C GLN A 183 18.35 -6.24 -2.21
N TYR A 184 17.74 -5.44 -1.34
CA TYR A 184 16.28 -5.36 -1.24
C TYR A 184 15.69 -4.42 -2.28
N TYR A 185 16.42 -3.38 -2.66
CA TYR A 185 16.09 -2.56 -3.83
C TYR A 185 16.04 -3.43 -5.10
N ASP A 186 17.07 -4.24 -5.37
CA ASP A 186 17.10 -5.14 -6.53
C ASP A 186 15.91 -6.10 -6.53
N LYS A 187 15.60 -6.70 -5.36
CA LYS A 187 14.41 -7.56 -5.20
C LYS A 187 13.11 -6.82 -5.50
N LEU A 188 12.99 -5.54 -5.12
CA LEU A 188 11.81 -4.72 -5.46
C LEU A 188 11.73 -4.45 -6.97
N ILE A 189 12.86 -4.22 -7.64
CA ILE A 189 12.90 -4.03 -9.10
C ILE A 189 12.49 -5.33 -9.81
N THR A 190 13.04 -6.48 -9.41
CA THR A 190 12.62 -7.79 -9.95
C THR A 190 11.12 -8.01 -9.78
N LEU A 191 10.57 -7.75 -8.59
CA LEU A 191 9.14 -7.88 -8.32
C LEU A 191 8.28 -6.94 -9.19
N ARG A 192 8.77 -5.74 -9.48
CA ARG A 192 8.08 -4.80 -10.36
C ARG A 192 8.02 -5.32 -11.79
N THR A 193 9.09 -5.95 -12.27
CA THR A 193 9.13 -6.60 -13.59
C THR A 193 8.23 -7.84 -13.63
N GLU A 194 8.31 -8.70 -12.62
CA GLU A 194 7.42 -9.87 -12.46
C GLU A 194 5.94 -9.46 -12.48
N ALA A 195 5.57 -8.35 -11.82
CA ALA A 195 4.20 -7.84 -11.81
C ALA A 195 3.72 -7.31 -13.18
N LYS A 196 4.65 -6.83 -14.02
CA LYS A 196 4.33 -6.43 -15.41
C LYS A 196 4.14 -7.65 -16.31
N GLU A 197 4.99 -8.65 -16.18
CA GLU A 197 5.01 -9.85 -17.05
C GLU A 197 3.95 -10.89 -16.65
N GLY A 198 3.69 -11.06 -15.35
CA GLY A 198 2.79 -12.07 -14.80
C GLY A 198 1.30 -11.83 -15.04
N LYS A 199 0.92 -10.83 -15.84
CA LYS A 199 -0.46 -10.62 -16.30
C LYS A 199 -0.94 -11.79 -17.16
N HIS A 200 -0.09 -12.29 -18.07
CA HIS A 200 -0.47 -13.36 -18.99
C HIS A 200 -0.70 -14.70 -18.28
N GLU A 201 0.21 -15.09 -17.38
CA GLU A 201 0.09 -16.36 -16.62
C GLU A 201 -1.19 -16.43 -15.77
N THR A 202 -1.59 -15.30 -15.19
CA THR A 202 -2.78 -15.25 -14.34
C THR A 202 -4.04 -15.45 -15.20
N THR A 203 -4.13 -14.77 -16.34
CA THR A 203 -5.22 -14.92 -17.31
C THR A 203 -5.36 -16.35 -17.83
N ASP A 204 -4.24 -17.02 -18.16
CA ASP A 204 -4.28 -18.41 -18.63
C ASP A 204 -4.81 -19.37 -17.56
N SER A 205 -4.41 -19.15 -16.31
CA SER A 205 -4.88 -19.95 -15.18
C SER A 205 -6.39 -19.78 -14.93
N ILE A 206 -6.90 -18.55 -15.03
CA ILE A 206 -8.33 -18.24 -14.88
C ILE A 206 -9.12 -18.86 -16.04
N ASN A 207 -8.67 -18.69 -17.28
CA ASN A 207 -9.29 -19.27 -18.47
C ASN A 207 -9.40 -20.80 -18.37
N LYS A 208 -8.40 -21.47 -17.79
CA LYS A 208 -8.45 -22.90 -17.53
C LYS A 208 -9.56 -23.26 -16.55
N LEU A 209 -9.70 -22.54 -15.44
CA LEU A 209 -10.75 -22.78 -14.44
C LEU A 209 -12.16 -22.62 -15.03
N ILE A 210 -12.35 -21.65 -15.93
CA ILE A 210 -13.63 -21.46 -16.65
C ILE A 210 -13.92 -22.65 -17.55
N ARG A 211 -12.97 -23.05 -18.40
CA ARG A 211 -13.15 -24.16 -19.35
C ARG A 211 -13.45 -25.48 -18.65
N GLU A 212 -12.87 -25.69 -17.46
CA GLU A 212 -13.08 -26.88 -16.64
C GLU A 212 -14.34 -26.80 -15.77
N GLY A 213 -15.11 -25.70 -15.82
CA GLY A 213 -16.35 -25.52 -15.04
C GLY A 213 -16.13 -25.39 -13.53
N LEU A 214 -14.90 -25.05 -13.11
CA LEU A 214 -14.50 -24.96 -11.69
C LEU A 214 -14.89 -23.63 -11.05
N ILE A 215 -15.13 -22.61 -11.87
CA ILE A 215 -15.61 -21.28 -11.49
C ILE A 215 -16.67 -20.80 -12.49
N THR A 216 -17.54 -19.88 -12.06
CA THR A 216 -18.52 -19.24 -12.94
C THR A 216 -17.89 -18.10 -13.74
N VAL A 217 -18.61 -17.60 -14.74
CA VAL A 217 -18.21 -16.40 -15.50
C VAL A 217 -18.05 -15.18 -14.59
N ASP A 218 -18.97 -14.99 -13.64
CA ASP A 218 -18.90 -13.87 -12.67
C ASP A 218 -17.68 -13.98 -11.74
N MET A 219 -17.39 -15.19 -11.28
CA MET A 219 -16.17 -15.47 -10.50
C MET A 219 -14.91 -15.17 -11.31
N SER A 220 -14.87 -15.57 -12.58
CA SER A 220 -13.77 -15.25 -13.47
C SER A 220 -13.59 -13.75 -13.66
N SER A 221 -14.67 -13.01 -13.91
CA SER A 221 -14.63 -11.55 -14.04
C SER A 221 -14.05 -10.89 -12.79
N SER A 222 -14.45 -11.36 -11.61
CA SER A 222 -13.89 -10.91 -10.32
C SER A 222 -12.38 -11.18 -10.22
N LEU A 223 -11.93 -12.38 -10.59
CA LEU A 223 -10.51 -12.74 -10.55
C LEU A 223 -9.64 -11.91 -11.51
N VAL A 224 -10.15 -11.62 -12.71
CA VAL A 224 -9.43 -10.80 -13.71
C VAL A 224 -9.26 -9.38 -13.18
N ASN A 225 -10.34 -8.76 -12.70
CA ASN A 225 -10.30 -7.41 -12.14
C ASN A 225 -9.37 -7.33 -10.91
N ASP A 226 -9.47 -8.30 -10.00
CA ASP A 226 -8.63 -8.32 -8.81
C ASP A 226 -7.16 -8.64 -9.11
N SER A 227 -6.88 -9.41 -10.16
CA SER A 227 -5.51 -9.61 -10.64
C SER A 227 -4.88 -8.28 -11.08
N ASP A 228 -5.63 -7.44 -11.82
CA ASP A 228 -5.16 -6.11 -12.21
C ASP A 228 -4.98 -5.20 -11.00
N ASN A 229 -5.95 -5.16 -10.08
CA ASN A 229 -5.84 -4.42 -8.82
C ASN A 229 -4.60 -4.84 -8.03
N VAL A 230 -4.32 -6.14 -7.90
CA VAL A 230 -3.13 -6.66 -7.21
C VAL A 230 -1.84 -6.16 -7.86
N ASN A 231 -1.74 -6.19 -9.19
CA ASN A 231 -0.55 -5.71 -9.89
C ASN A 231 -0.35 -4.20 -9.70
N ASP A 232 -1.43 -3.42 -9.72
CA ASP A 232 -1.40 -1.99 -9.48
C ASP A 232 -1.01 -1.64 -8.03
N ILE A 233 -1.56 -2.34 -7.05
CA ILE A 233 -1.16 -2.24 -5.63
C ILE A 233 0.33 -2.51 -5.48
N ILE A 234 0.83 -3.61 -6.05
CA ILE A 234 2.25 -4.00 -5.98
C ILE A 234 3.14 -2.91 -6.58
N LYS A 235 2.81 -2.44 -7.78
CA LYS A 235 3.55 -1.38 -8.45
C LYS A 235 3.60 -0.11 -7.60
N LYS A 236 2.45 0.35 -7.08
CA LYS A 236 2.36 1.55 -6.26
C LYS A 236 3.13 1.38 -4.94
N LEU A 237 3.03 0.23 -4.27
CA LEU A 237 3.78 -0.08 -3.05
C LEU A 237 5.29 0.01 -3.26
N ILE A 238 5.79 -0.58 -4.35
CA ILE A 238 7.21 -0.54 -4.72
C ILE A 238 7.64 0.90 -5.02
N GLU A 239 6.86 1.65 -5.80
CA GLU A 239 7.16 3.05 -6.14
C GLU A 239 7.18 3.94 -4.89
N VAL A 240 6.23 3.77 -3.97
CA VAL A 240 6.23 4.47 -2.68
C VAL A 240 7.47 4.14 -1.86
N ALA A 241 7.85 2.86 -1.80
CA ALA A 241 9.04 2.45 -1.06
C ALA A 241 10.32 3.07 -1.62
N ILE A 242 10.49 3.05 -2.95
CA ILE A 242 11.64 3.67 -3.62
C ILE A 242 11.65 5.19 -3.40
N LEU A 243 10.51 5.86 -3.58
CA LEU A 243 10.42 7.31 -3.41
C LEU A 243 10.72 7.75 -1.97
N LEU A 244 10.27 7.01 -0.96
CA LEU A 244 10.45 7.40 0.44
C LEU A 244 11.79 6.94 1.04
N TYR A 245 12.27 5.75 0.69
CA TYR A 245 13.41 5.11 1.35
C TYR A 245 14.62 4.91 0.44
N GLY A 246 14.46 5.09 -0.88
CA GLY A 246 15.56 5.01 -1.83
C GLY A 246 16.54 6.17 -1.67
N GLU A 247 17.81 5.85 -1.88
CA GLU A 247 18.90 6.82 -1.98
C GLU A 247 18.84 7.54 -3.34
N LYS A 248 19.61 8.63 -3.45
CA LYS A 248 19.57 9.49 -4.64
C LYS A 248 19.90 8.73 -5.92
N ASP A 249 20.80 7.75 -5.85
CA ASP A 249 21.26 6.97 -7.00
C ASP A 249 20.14 6.06 -7.54
N TYR A 250 19.40 5.38 -6.67
CA TYR A 250 18.22 4.57 -7.04
C TYR A 250 17.11 5.38 -7.70
N LEU A 251 16.98 6.65 -7.32
CA LEU A 251 15.97 7.55 -7.89
C LEU A 251 16.34 8.01 -9.29
N LEU A 252 17.63 8.13 -9.60
CA LEU A 252 18.11 8.53 -10.93
C LEU A 252 17.86 7.41 -11.96
N GLU A 253 18.13 6.14 -11.62
CA GLU A 253 17.85 4.99 -12.49
C GLU A 253 16.37 4.87 -12.90
N ASN A 254 15.45 5.25 -12.00
CA ASN A 254 14.01 5.21 -12.29
C ASN A 254 13.49 6.36 -13.15
N LEU A 255 14.24 7.45 -13.29
CA LEU A 255 13.82 8.63 -14.03
C LEU A 255 14.25 8.57 -15.50
N ASP A 256 15.35 7.88 -15.80
CA ASP A 256 15.81 7.67 -17.18
C ASP A 256 15.03 6.55 -17.90
N SER A 257 14.42 5.62 -17.17
CA SER A 257 13.51 4.61 -17.73
C SER A 257 12.14 5.15 -18.23
N LYS A 258 11.89 6.46 -18.08
CA LYS A 258 10.72 7.17 -18.65
C LYS A 258 11.11 8.15 -19.77
N ALA A 259 12.40 8.24 -20.11
CA ALA A 259 12.92 9.11 -21.16
C ALA A 259 13.36 8.35 -22.43
N ALA A 260 13.09 7.03 -22.51
CA ALA A 260 13.33 6.18 -23.68
C ALA A 260 12.04 5.49 -24.12
#